data_AF-A0A8X6XUC7-F1
#
_entry.id   AF-A0A8X6XUC7-F1
#
_cell.length_a   1.000
_cell.length_b   1.000
_cell.length_c   1.000
_cell.angle_alpha   90.00
_cell.angle_beta   90.00
_cell.angle_gamma   90.00
#
_symmetry.space_group_name_H-M   'P 1'
#
loop_
_entity.id
_entity.type
_entity.pdbx_description
1 polymer ?
#
loop_
_entity_poly.entity_id
_entity_poly.type
_entity_poly.pdbx_seq_one_letter_code
_entity_poly.pdbx_strand_id
1 'polypeptide(L)'
;MGSEQKPFVPKTPTDFQKLKLERLMANPEKPVIIPEMPRERKGFTVPEFVRNVMGSSAGAGSGEFHVYRHLRRKEYTRQKVIDEKAEKEKLDEEYQQKILENQRIMEERTAKNRAKRCNENVVLDLPGNKKIIRI
;
A
#
# COMPACT_ATOMS: atom_id res chain seq x y z
N MET A 1 25.99 37.41 23.92
CA MET A 1 26.10 36.46 25.04
C MET A 1 25.34 35.19 24.66
N GLY A 2 25.96 34.30 23.89
CA GLY A 2 25.36 33.01 23.53
C GLY A 2 25.65 32.01 24.64
N SER A 3 24.62 31.53 25.34
CA SER A 3 24.78 30.53 26.38
C SER A 3 25.16 29.18 25.75
N GLU A 4 26.38 28.72 26.03
CA GLU A 4 26.83 27.37 25.67
C GLU A 4 26.03 26.33 26.48
N GLN A 5 24.93 25.84 25.92
CA GLN A 5 24.20 24.72 26.50
C GLN A 5 24.94 23.41 26.17
N LYS A 6 25.29 22.66 27.22
CA LYS A 6 25.93 21.34 27.10
C LYS A 6 25.05 20.41 26.25
N PRO A 7 25.64 19.51 25.44
CA PRO A 7 24.87 18.58 24.62
C PRO A 7 24.01 17.68 25.52
N PHE A 8 22.69 17.87 25.46
CA PHE A 8 21.72 17.09 26.22
C PHE A 8 21.31 15.85 25.41
N VAL A 9 21.57 14.67 25.96
CA VAL A 9 21.15 13.39 25.37
C VAL A 9 19.83 12.97 26.03
N PRO A 10 18.71 12.89 25.29
CA PRO A 10 17.42 12.51 25.85
C PRO A 10 17.44 11.03 26.29
N LYS A 11 16.92 10.75 27.47
CA LYS A 11 16.82 9.38 28.02
C LYS A 11 15.39 8.84 27.97
N THR A 12 14.40 9.72 28.08
CA THR A 12 12.98 9.36 28.03
C THR A 12 12.33 9.80 26.71
N PRO A 13 11.22 9.18 26.28
CA PRO A 13 10.48 9.63 25.09
C PRO A 13 9.97 11.07 25.25
N THR A 14 9.62 11.47 26.47
CA THR A 14 9.20 12.85 26.80
C THR A 14 10.31 13.85 26.54
N ASP A 15 11.56 13.53 26.91
CA ASP A 15 12.73 14.38 26.65
C ASP A 15 12.96 14.59 25.15
N PHE A 16 12.76 13.55 24.35
CA PHE A 16 12.91 13.63 22.89
C PHE A 16 11.83 14.50 22.24
N GLN A 17 10.59 14.41 22.73
CA GLN A 17 9.50 15.28 22.27
C GLN A 17 9.76 16.74 22.68
N LYS A 18 10.23 16.97 23.91
CA LYS A 18 10.59 18.31 24.41
C LYS A 18 11.66 18.95 23.52
N LEU A 19 12.73 18.23 23.18
CA LEU A 19 13.77 18.72 22.26
C LEU A 19 13.22 19.07 20.87
N LYS A 20 12.33 18.23 20.31
CA LYS A 20 11.69 18.52 19.03
C LYS A 20 10.82 19.77 19.11
N LEU A 21 10.07 19.92 20.20
CA LEU A 21 9.20 21.06 20.44
C LEU A 21 10.01 22.35 20.60
N GLU A 22 11.07 22.34 21.41
CA GLU A 22 11.99 23.47 21.56
C GLU A 22 12.59 23.90 20.21
N ARG A 23 12.98 22.93 19.37
CA ARG A 23 13.49 23.20 18.01
C ARG A 23 12.45 23.81 17.09
N LEU A 24 11.18 23.38 17.19
CA LEU A 24 10.07 23.93 16.41
C LEU A 24 9.71 25.35 16.88
N MET A 25 9.68 25.58 18.20
CA MET A 25 9.31 26.86 18.81
C MET A 25 10.41 27.92 18.72
N ALA A 26 11.67 27.52 18.48
CA ALA A 26 12.77 28.46 18.25
C ALA A 26 12.56 29.34 17.00
N ASN A 27 11.78 28.88 16.01
CA ASN A 27 11.45 29.64 14.80
C ASN A 27 9.99 29.41 14.39
N PRO A 28 9.02 30.12 15.00
CA PRO A 28 7.59 29.89 14.75
C PRO A 28 7.12 30.32 13.35
N GLU A 29 7.82 31.28 12.72
CA GLU A 29 7.49 31.78 11.38
C GLU A 29 7.83 30.78 10.26
N LYS A 30 8.66 29.77 10.53
CA LYS A 30 9.05 28.78 9.52
C LYS A 30 7.95 27.74 9.35
N PRO A 31 7.36 27.56 8.15
CA PRO A 31 6.34 26.54 7.94
C PRO A 31 6.92 25.14 8.17
N VAL A 32 6.18 24.32 8.92
CA VAL A 32 6.54 22.93 9.19
C VAL A 32 6.18 22.07 7.99
N ILE A 33 7.16 21.41 7.39
CA ILE A 33 6.94 20.48 6.28
C ILE A 33 6.51 19.14 6.87
N ILE A 34 5.22 18.83 6.78
CA ILE A 34 4.71 17.49 7.03
C ILE A 34 5.02 16.64 5.80
N PRO A 35 5.74 15.52 5.93
CA PRO A 35 6.04 14.68 4.78
C PRO A 35 4.75 14.15 4.16
N GLU A 36 4.60 14.34 2.85
CA GLU A 36 3.54 13.69 2.08
C GLU A 36 3.74 12.16 2.08
N MET A 37 2.65 11.43 1.80
CA MET A 37 2.70 9.99 1.67
C MET A 37 3.78 9.59 0.65
N PRO A 38 4.66 8.62 0.98
CA PRO A 38 5.67 8.14 0.04
C PRO A 38 5.01 7.69 -1.26
N ARG A 39 5.40 8.31 -2.37
CA ARG A 39 4.91 7.89 -3.69
C ARG A 39 5.48 6.51 -4.02
N GLU A 40 4.67 5.70 -4.69
CA GLU A 40 5.15 4.44 -5.24
C GLU A 40 6.36 4.67 -6.14
N ARG A 41 7.37 3.82 -6.00
CA ARG A 41 8.58 3.92 -6.81
C ARG A 41 8.21 3.64 -8.26
N LYS A 42 8.13 4.70 -9.07
CA LYS A 42 7.94 4.54 -10.52
C LYS A 42 9.11 3.74 -11.08
N GLY A 43 8.79 2.69 -11.84
CA GLY A 43 9.78 1.88 -12.53
C GLY A 43 10.64 2.69 -13.49
N PHE A 44 11.71 2.08 -13.99
CA PHE A 44 12.56 2.72 -14.99
C PHE A 44 11.75 3.01 -16.27
N THR A 45 11.68 4.27 -16.68
CA THR A 45 11.05 4.68 -17.94
C THR A 45 12.03 4.44 -19.09
N VAL A 46 11.61 3.66 -20.09
CA VAL A 46 12.42 3.41 -21.28
C VAL A 46 12.42 4.68 -22.15
N PRO A 47 13.58 5.23 -22.55
CA PRO A 47 13.63 6.33 -23.51
C PRO A 47 13.02 5.91 -24.86
N GLU A 48 12.25 6.81 -25.48
CA GLU A 48 11.61 6.55 -26.76
C GLU A 48 12.61 6.35 -27.91
N PHE A 49 13.66 7.19 -27.93
CA PHE A 49 14.69 7.14 -28.97
C PHE A 49 16.07 6.89 -28.37
N VAL A 50 16.76 5.86 -28.89
CA VAL A 50 18.18 5.64 -28.65
C VAL A 50 18.95 6.24 -29.81
N ARG A 51 19.70 7.32 -29.55
CA ARG A 51 20.43 8.06 -30.59
C ARG A 51 21.74 7.41 -31.01
N ASN A 52 22.31 6.56 -30.17
CA ASN A 52 23.67 6.05 -30.32
C ASN A 52 23.68 4.56 -30.72
N VAL A 53 22.77 4.17 -31.63
CA VAL A 53 22.71 2.79 -32.13
C VAL A 53 23.75 2.60 -33.21
N MET A 54 24.66 1.64 -33.01
CA MET A 54 25.63 1.24 -34.03
C MET A 54 24.96 0.33 -35.07
N GLY A 55 25.44 0.33 -36.31
CA GLY A 55 24.81 -0.41 -37.41
C GLY A 55 24.65 -1.91 -37.14
N SER A 56 23.62 -2.53 -37.70
CA SER A 56 23.23 -3.92 -37.39
C SER A 56 24.28 -4.98 -37.73
N SER A 57 25.21 -4.68 -38.64
CA SER A 57 26.33 -5.55 -39.02
C SER A 57 27.65 -5.18 -38.35
N ALA A 58 27.65 -4.17 -37.48
CA ALA A 58 28.86 -3.78 -36.76
C ALA A 58 29.24 -4.83 -35.71
N GLY A 59 30.55 -5.04 -35.51
CA GLY A 59 31.07 -5.97 -34.52
C GLY A 59 30.84 -5.49 -33.07
N ALA A 60 31.11 -6.38 -32.11
CA ALA A 60 31.01 -6.06 -30.69
C ALA A 60 32.05 -5.01 -30.29
N GLY A 61 31.59 -3.83 -29.87
CA GLY A 61 32.46 -2.78 -29.30
C GLY A 61 32.84 -3.06 -27.84
N SER A 62 33.88 -2.40 -27.34
CA SER A 62 34.34 -2.53 -25.94
C SER A 62 33.29 -2.13 -24.89
N GLY A 63 32.36 -1.24 -25.26
CA GLY A 63 31.26 -0.78 -24.40
C GLY A 63 30.02 -1.68 -24.41
N GLU A 64 29.89 -2.59 -25.37
CA GLU A 64 28.65 -3.36 -25.60
C GLU A 64 28.30 -4.26 -24.42
N PHE A 65 29.32 -4.85 -23.77
CA PHE A 65 29.13 -5.64 -22.55
C PHE A 65 28.46 -4.83 -21.43
N HIS A 66 28.89 -3.57 -21.24
CA HIS A 66 28.31 -2.73 -20.20
C HIS A 66 26.89 -2.29 -20.54
N VAL A 67 26.59 -2.05 -21.82
CA VAL A 67 25.23 -1.76 -22.30
C VAL A 67 24.31 -2.93 -21.97
N TYR A 68 24.66 -4.16 -22.35
CA TYR A 68 23.89 -5.37 -22.02
C TYR A 68 23.72 -5.55 -20.52
N ARG A 69 24.79 -5.40 -19.73
CA ARG A 69 24.74 -5.53 -18.26
C ARG A 69 23.75 -4.54 -17.64
N HIS A 70 23.73 -3.29 -18.09
CA HIS A 70 22.79 -2.29 -17.61
C HIS A 70 21.35 -2.58 -18.05
N LEU A 71 21.16 -3.00 -19.30
CA LEU A 71 19.85 -3.36 -19.83
C LEU A 71 19.26 -4.56 -19.08
N ARG A 72 20.04 -5.62 -18.87
CA ARG A 72 19.62 -6.82 -18.13
C ARG A 72 19.19 -6.50 -16.70
N ARG A 73 19.93 -5.64 -15.99
CA ARG A 73 19.55 -5.23 -14.62
C ARG A 73 18.25 -4.43 -14.59
N LYS A 74 18.07 -3.51 -15.54
CA LYS A 74 16.81 -2.74 -15.68
C LYS A 74 15.65 -3.68 -15.94
N GLU A 75 15.84 -4.64 -16.84
CA GLU A 75 14.80 -5.60 -17.22
C GLU A 75 14.43 -6.55 -16.07
N TYR A 76 15.41 -7.07 -15.33
CA TYR A 76 15.14 -7.90 -14.14
C TYR A 76 14.43 -7.13 -13.03
N THR A 77 14.81 -5.87 -12.83
CA THR A 77 14.13 -5.00 -11.86
C THR A 77 12.69 -4.74 -12.32
N ARG A 78 12.47 -4.53 -13.62
CA ARG A 78 11.13 -4.34 -14.21
C ARG A 78 10.25 -5.58 -14.01
N GLN A 79 10.75 -6.76 -14.36
CA GLN A 79 10.03 -8.03 -14.20
C GLN A 79 9.68 -8.27 -12.72
N LYS A 80 10.66 -8.12 -11.82
CA LYS A 80 10.45 -8.28 -10.39
C LYS A 80 9.36 -7.35 -9.83
N VAL A 81 9.33 -6.08 -10.23
CA VAL A 81 8.30 -5.13 -9.78
C VAL A 81 6.91 -5.52 -10.31
N ILE A 82 6.83 -6.06 -11.52
CA ILE A 82 5.56 -6.53 -12.10
C ILE A 82 5.05 -7.75 -11.32
N ASP A 83 5.91 -8.71 -11.06
CA ASP A 83 5.56 -9.93 -10.32
C ASP A 83 5.13 -9.58 -8.88
N GLU A 84 5.90 -8.74 -8.18
CA GLU A 84 5.56 -8.29 -6.82
C GLU A 84 4.23 -7.52 -6.79
N LYS A 85 3.96 -6.68 -7.80
CA LYS A 85 2.69 -5.95 -7.88
C LYS A 85 1.52 -6.89 -8.13
N ALA A 86 1.66 -7.86 -9.04
CA ALA A 86 0.63 -8.83 -9.35
C ALA A 86 0.27 -9.69 -8.14
N GLU A 87 1.27 -10.16 -7.39
CA GLU A 87 1.03 -10.95 -6.18
C GLU A 87 0.38 -10.10 -5.07
N LYS A 88 0.80 -8.84 -4.90
CA LYS A 88 0.17 -7.93 -3.95
C LYS A 88 -1.31 -7.67 -4.29
N GLU A 89 -1.60 -7.40 -5.56
CA GLU A 89 -2.97 -7.13 -6.02
C GLU A 89 -3.90 -8.32 -5.79
N LYS A 90 -3.45 -9.54 -6.11
CA LYS A 90 -4.20 -10.77 -5.78
C LYS A 90 -4.49 -10.91 -4.29
N LEU A 91 -3.49 -10.72 -3.44
CA LEU A 91 -3.65 -10.84 -1.99
C LEU A 91 -4.60 -9.78 -1.43
N ASP A 92 -4.52 -8.54 -1.94
CA ASP A 92 -5.40 -7.45 -1.55
C ASP A 92 -6.85 -7.73 -1.97
N GLU A 93 -7.08 -8.25 -3.18
CA GLU A 93 -8.40 -8.67 -3.66
C GLU A 93 -8.99 -9.80 -2.81
N GLU A 94 -8.23 -10.86 -2.53
CA GLU A 94 -8.67 -11.96 -1.68
C GLU A 94 -9.02 -11.48 -0.26
N TYR A 95 -8.22 -10.55 0.27
CA TYR A 95 -8.47 -9.98 1.59
C TYR A 95 -9.76 -9.15 1.61
N GLN A 96 -9.98 -8.31 0.61
CA GLN A 96 -11.20 -7.52 0.49
C GLN A 96 -12.44 -8.40 0.34
N GLN A 97 -12.37 -9.46 -0.47
CA GLN A 97 -13.46 -10.43 -0.61
C GLN A 97 -13.79 -11.09 0.73
N LYS A 98 -12.78 -11.51 1.50
CA LYS A 98 -12.97 -12.09 2.84
C LYS A 98 -13.61 -11.10 3.81
N ILE A 99 -13.22 -9.82 3.78
CA ILE A 99 -13.86 -8.79 4.61
C ILE A 99 -15.33 -8.64 4.27
N LEU A 100 -15.67 -8.52 2.99
CA LEU A 100 -17.04 -8.33 2.53
C LEU A 100 -17.93 -9.52 2.92
N GLU A 101 -17.41 -10.74 2.75
CA GLU A 101 -18.14 -11.95 3.14
C GLU A 101 -18.37 -12.00 4.66
N ASN A 102 -17.34 -11.70 5.45
CA ASN A 102 -17.50 -11.63 6.90
C ASN A 102 -18.52 -10.56 7.31
N GLN A 103 -18.51 -9.39 6.67
CA GLN A 103 -19.49 -8.34 6.94
C GLN A 103 -20.92 -8.79 6.62
N ARG A 104 -21.14 -9.46 5.49
CA ARG A 104 -22.44 -10.03 5.11
C ARG A 104 -22.94 -11.05 6.12
N ILE A 105 -22.09 -12.02 6.49
CA ILE A 105 -22.45 -13.05 7.47
C ILE A 105 -22.82 -12.42 8.83
N MET A 106 -22.07 -11.39 9.25
CA MET A 106 -22.34 -10.69 10.51
C MET A 106 -23.62 -9.86 10.44
N GLU A 107 -23.91 -9.23 9.31
CA GLU A 107 -25.15 -8.49 9.08
C GLU A 107 -26.37 -9.41 9.05
N GLU A 108 -26.30 -10.54 8.35
CA GLU A 108 -27.36 -11.56 8.32
C GLU A 108 -27.66 -12.11 9.72
N ARG A 109 -26.62 -12.46 10.49
CA ARG A 109 -26.77 -12.90 11.89
C ARG A 109 -27.41 -11.83 12.75
N THR A 110 -26.99 -10.58 12.58
CA THR A 110 -27.50 -9.43 13.33
C THR A 110 -28.96 -9.14 12.97
N ALA A 111 -29.31 -9.17 11.69
CA ALA A 111 -30.67 -8.99 11.17
C ALA A 111 -31.60 -10.09 11.68
N LYS A 112 -31.19 -11.36 11.59
CA LYS A 112 -31.95 -12.49 12.15
C LYS A 112 -32.21 -12.34 13.65
N ASN A 113 -31.21 -11.91 14.41
CA ASN A 113 -31.35 -11.68 15.86
C ASN A 113 -32.16 -10.42 16.20
N ARG A 114 -32.16 -9.40 15.34
CA ARG A 114 -33.00 -8.20 15.48
C ARG A 114 -34.46 -8.54 15.21
N ALA A 115 -34.75 -9.26 14.14
CA ALA A 115 -36.12 -9.60 13.78
C ALA A 115 -36.79 -10.50 14.83
N LYS A 116 -36.05 -11.44 15.42
CA LYS A 116 -36.49 -12.19 16.61
C LYS A 116 -36.87 -11.31 17.80
N ARG A 117 -36.19 -10.19 18.03
CA ARG A 117 -36.46 -9.25 19.13
C ARG A 117 -37.66 -8.34 18.86
N CYS A 118 -37.89 -7.98 17.60
CA CYS A 118 -38.98 -7.08 17.19
C CYS A 118 -40.33 -7.79 17.02
N ASN A 119 -40.42 -9.11 17.25
CA ASN A 119 -41.63 -9.92 17.01
C ASN A 119 -42.23 -9.74 15.60
N GLU A 120 -41.44 -9.29 14.63
CA GLU A 120 -41.80 -9.41 13.23
C GLU A 120 -41.59 -10.86 12.83
N ASN A 121 -42.67 -11.56 12.48
CA ASN A 121 -42.62 -12.92 11.96
C ASN A 121 -41.82 -12.95 10.65
N VAL A 122 -40.52 -13.23 10.73
CA VAL A 122 -39.73 -13.48 9.52
C VAL A 122 -40.02 -14.90 9.06
N VAL A 123 -40.98 -15.03 8.15
CA VAL A 123 -41.14 -16.22 7.32
C VAL A 123 -39.93 -16.27 6.39
N LEU A 124 -38.90 -17.01 6.80
CA LEU A 124 -37.78 -17.33 5.92
C LEU A 124 -38.26 -18.44 4.97
N ASP A 125 -38.66 -18.05 3.76
CA ASP A 125 -38.95 -18.98 2.68
C ASP A 125 -37.65 -19.69 2.26
N LEU A 126 -37.41 -20.87 2.82
CA LEU A 126 -36.41 -21.80 2.32
C LEU A 126 -36.92 -22.39 0.99
N PRO A 127 -36.14 -22.36 -0.11
CA PRO A 127 -36.57 -22.89 -1.40
C PRO A 127 -36.65 -24.42 -1.33
N GLY A 128 -37.83 -24.97 -1.02
CA GLY A 128 -38.05 -26.41 -1.11
C GLY A 128 -39.20 -27.03 -0.33
N ASN A 129 -39.84 -26.35 0.62
CA ASN A 129 -40.91 -26.99 1.40
C ASN A 129 -42.30 -26.77 0.80
N LYS A 130 -42.77 -27.77 0.05
CA LYS A 130 -44.17 -27.89 -0.41
C LYS A 130 -45.09 -27.90 0.82
N LYS A 131 -46.00 -26.91 0.90
CA LYS A 131 -47.11 -26.90 1.87
C LYS A 131 -47.97 -28.15 1.65
N ILE A 132 -47.92 -29.09 2.59
CA ILE A 132 -48.96 -30.10 2.75
C ILE A 132 -50.06 -29.43 3.58
N ILE A 133 -51.19 -29.14 2.94
CA ILE A 133 -52.44 -28.78 3.63
C ILE A 133 -52.93 -30.07 4.32
N ARG A 134 -52.92 -30.11 5.64
CA ARG A 134 -53.72 -31.08 6.39
C ARG A 134 -55.18 -30.59 6.37
N ILE A 135 -56.06 -31.53 6.05
CA ILE A 135 -57.53 -31.41 6.02
C ILE A 135 -58.05 -30.91 7.37
#